data_AF-A0A1C6FEE9-F1
#
_entry.id   AF-A0A1C6FEE9-F1
#
_cell.length_a   1.000
_cell.length_b   1.000
_cell.length_c   1.000
_cell.angle_alpha   90.00
_cell.angle_beta   90.00
_cell.angle_gamma   90.00
#
_symmetry.space_group_name_H-M   'P 1'
#
loop_
_entity.id
_entity.type
_entity.pdbx_description
1 polymer ?
#
loop_
_entity_poly.entity_id
_entity_poly.type
_entity_poly.pdbx_seq_one_letter_code
_entity_poly.pdbx_strand_id
1 'polypeptide(L)'
;MSLDDLLSGKEMEKVVERNPVIEKKSVNNIMIALYAFVIISFFITIVDIIIRFPLQSEMIDYNDIQAIVINVLALLIQIVSFAYGFVNAIRGMLSPKRMGAVITAFFAATCITGTGNMVIYSNVQIVLWWIVLIIPNIVGAVATFAYFVLGKKSKIYSIIIYLVAIWGMFRIIYSNYNLIVHANQYLSMNSTVRLVLEIAIHCLVIYQTYVLWIKRQNATDIS
;
A
#
# COMPACT_ATOMS: atom_id res chain seq x y z
N MET A 1 31.77 18.05 21.01
CA MET A 1 31.15 16.74 20.70
C MET A 1 32.23 15.70 20.85
N SER A 2 32.10 14.80 21.83
CA SER A 2 33.14 13.80 22.13
C SER A 2 33.06 12.61 21.15
N LEU A 3 34.13 11.81 21.07
CA LEU A 3 34.12 10.59 20.26
C LEU A 3 33.05 9.60 20.74
N ASP A 4 32.82 9.56 22.05
CA ASP A 4 31.80 8.74 22.69
C ASP A 4 30.38 9.21 22.34
N ASP A 5 30.14 10.51 22.23
CA ASP A 5 28.85 11.05 21.73
C ASP A 5 28.59 10.62 20.28
N LEU A 6 29.63 10.62 19.43
CA LEU A 6 29.52 10.20 18.03
C LEU A 6 29.29 8.69 17.88
N LEU A 7 29.87 7.88 18.77
CA LEU A 7 29.65 6.43 18.81
C LEU A 7 28.25 6.11 19.36
N SER A 8 27.84 6.77 20.44
CA SER A 8 26.50 6.65 21.03
C SER A 8 25.39 6.99 20.03
N GLY A 9 25.52 8.11 19.31
CA GLY A 9 24.56 8.50 18.26
C GLY A 9 24.47 7.47 17.13
N LYS A 10 25.60 6.94 16.65
CA LYS A 10 25.61 5.90 15.60
C LYS A 10 25.04 4.56 16.07
N GLU A 11 25.22 4.22 17.34
CA GLU A 11 24.66 3.00 17.93
C GLU A 11 23.14 3.11 18.13
N MET A 12 22.68 4.24 18.68
CA MET A 12 21.25 4.57 18.82
C MET A 12 20.51 4.49 17.47
N GLU A 13 21.14 4.98 16.39
CA GLU A 13 20.58 4.88 15.03
C GLU A 13 20.44 3.44 14.53
N LYS A 14 21.46 2.60 14.74
CA LYS A 14 21.39 1.18 14.37
C LYS A 14 20.32 0.44 15.17
N VAL A 15 20.15 0.79 16.44
CA VAL A 15 19.13 0.21 17.32
C VAL A 15 17.73 0.57 16.82
N VAL A 16 17.48 1.83 16.42
CA VAL A 16 16.18 2.29 15.90
C VAL A 16 15.76 1.55 14.63
N GLU A 17 16.70 1.32 13.72
CA GLU A 17 16.46 0.66 12.44
C GLU A 17 16.36 -0.87 12.54
N ARG A 18 16.99 -1.47 13.57
CA ARG A 18 16.96 -2.93 13.81
C ARG A 18 15.79 -3.35 14.69
N ASN A 19 15.43 -2.52 15.67
CA ASN A 19 14.36 -2.82 16.60
C ASN A 19 12.99 -2.62 15.96
N PRO A 20 11.99 -3.39 16.40
CA PRO A 20 10.61 -3.17 15.98
C PRO A 20 10.22 -1.71 16.18
N VAL A 21 9.46 -1.15 15.24
CA VAL A 21 9.11 0.27 15.25
C VAL A 21 8.11 0.61 16.34
N ILE A 22 7.41 -0.41 16.84
CA ILE A 22 6.38 -0.24 17.82
C ILE A 22 6.88 -0.63 19.20
N GLU A 23 7.07 0.36 20.04
CA GLU A 23 7.47 0.17 21.44
C GLU A 23 6.25 0.25 22.39
N LYS A 24 5.15 0.86 21.94
CA LYS A 24 3.91 0.99 22.72
C LYS A 24 2.85 -0.04 22.30
N LYS A 25 2.30 -0.78 23.27
CA LYS A 25 1.29 -1.83 23.05
C LYS A 25 0.04 -1.34 22.31
N SER A 26 -0.42 -0.12 22.59
CA SER A 26 -1.58 0.49 21.92
C SER A 26 -1.34 0.73 20.42
N VAL A 27 -0.16 1.22 20.05
CA VAL A 27 0.26 1.43 18.65
C VAL A 27 0.34 0.09 17.91
N ASN A 28 0.75 -0.98 18.60
CA ASN A 28 0.84 -2.32 18.00
C ASN A 28 -0.55 -2.86 17.68
N ASN A 29 -1.50 -2.69 18.60
CA ASN A 29 -2.87 -3.13 18.41
C ASN A 29 -3.55 -2.42 17.22
N ILE A 30 -3.33 -1.09 17.07
CA ILE A 30 -3.85 -0.33 15.92
C ILE A 30 -3.26 -0.89 14.61
N MET A 31 -1.95 -1.14 14.59
CA MET A 31 -1.30 -1.66 13.39
C MET A 31 -1.79 -3.08 13.03
N ILE A 32 -1.93 -3.97 14.01
CA ILE A 32 -2.50 -5.32 13.81
C ILE A 32 -3.92 -5.22 13.27
N ALA A 33 -4.74 -4.33 13.83
CA ALA A 33 -6.11 -4.11 13.35
C ALA A 33 -6.14 -3.64 11.90
N LEU A 34 -5.29 -2.66 11.53
CA LEU A 34 -5.18 -2.18 10.16
C LEU A 34 -4.75 -3.29 9.19
N TYR A 35 -3.75 -4.09 9.54
CA TYR A 35 -3.36 -5.25 8.73
C TYR A 35 -4.50 -6.27 8.58
N ALA A 36 -5.27 -6.53 9.65
CA ALA A 36 -6.42 -7.43 9.60
C ALA A 36 -7.50 -6.91 8.64
N PHE A 37 -7.82 -5.62 8.70
CA PHE A 37 -8.74 -4.99 7.74
C PHE A 37 -8.24 -5.15 6.29
N VAL A 38 -6.94 -4.92 6.04
CA VAL A 38 -6.36 -5.11 4.71
C VAL A 38 -6.47 -6.56 4.23
N ILE A 39 -6.22 -7.55 5.09
CA ILE A 39 -6.36 -8.96 4.71
C ILE A 39 -7.82 -9.31 4.38
N ILE A 40 -8.78 -8.84 5.19
CA ILE A 40 -10.22 -9.01 4.92
C ILE A 40 -10.59 -8.40 3.56
N SER A 41 -9.98 -7.27 3.19
CA SER A 41 -10.18 -6.63 1.88
C SER A 41 -9.86 -7.55 0.71
N PHE A 42 -8.77 -8.31 0.83
CA PHE A 42 -8.35 -9.21 -0.23
C PHE A 42 -9.26 -10.43 -0.33
N PHE A 43 -9.74 -10.95 0.79
CA PHE A 43 -10.74 -12.02 0.79
C PHE A 43 -12.03 -11.59 0.10
N ILE A 44 -12.54 -10.39 0.40
CA ILE A 44 -13.75 -9.86 -0.24
C ILE A 44 -13.52 -9.67 -1.74
N THR A 45 -12.34 -9.18 -2.13
CA THR A 45 -11.98 -9.02 -3.55
C THR A 45 -11.94 -10.37 -4.28
N ILE A 46 -11.38 -11.43 -3.67
CA ILE A 46 -11.41 -12.79 -4.23
C ILE A 46 -12.84 -13.28 -4.41
N VAL A 47 -13.68 -13.13 -3.38
CA VAL A 47 -15.09 -13.56 -3.44
C VAL A 47 -15.84 -12.82 -4.54
N ASP A 48 -15.62 -11.51 -4.70
CA ASP A 48 -16.21 -10.71 -5.77
C ASP A 48 -15.81 -11.23 -7.15
N ILE A 49 -14.53 -11.54 -7.36
CA ILE A 49 -14.03 -12.13 -8.62
C ILE A 49 -14.71 -13.48 -8.89
N ILE A 50 -14.77 -14.38 -7.89
CA ILE A 50 -15.36 -15.72 -8.03
C ILE A 50 -16.86 -15.65 -8.37
N ILE A 51 -17.61 -14.74 -7.75
CA ILE A 51 -19.05 -14.60 -8.01
C ILE A 51 -19.31 -14.00 -9.39
N ARG A 52 -18.53 -12.99 -9.80
CA ARG A 52 -18.75 -12.27 -11.07
C ARG A 52 -18.29 -13.05 -12.30
N PHE A 53 -17.20 -13.81 -12.18
CA PHE A 53 -16.61 -14.54 -13.31
C PHE A 53 -17.59 -15.46 -14.07
N PRO A 54 -18.36 -16.35 -13.42
CA PRO A 54 -19.33 -17.20 -14.11
C PRO A 54 -20.56 -16.44 -14.62
N LEU A 55 -20.86 -15.26 -14.07
CA LEU A 55 -22.01 -14.44 -14.50
C LEU A 55 -21.71 -13.61 -15.76
N GLN A 56 -20.44 -13.44 -16.11
CA GLN A 56 -20.00 -12.66 -17.27
C GLN A 56 -19.56 -13.53 -18.46
N SER A 57 -19.49 -14.85 -18.29
CA SER A 57 -18.80 -15.78 -19.21
C SER A 57 -19.28 -15.80 -20.66
N GLU A 58 -20.48 -15.28 -20.95
CA GLU A 58 -21.02 -15.21 -22.32
C GLU A 58 -20.48 -14.03 -23.13
N MET A 59 -19.82 -13.04 -22.51
CA MET A 59 -19.30 -11.83 -23.17
C MET A 59 -17.78 -11.59 -22.98
N ILE A 60 -17.03 -12.56 -22.45
CA ILE A 60 -15.61 -12.40 -22.12
C ILE A 60 -14.75 -12.68 -23.37
N ASP A 61 -14.01 -11.67 -23.86
CA ASP A 61 -12.99 -11.84 -24.90
C ASP A 61 -11.61 -12.17 -24.28
N TYR A 62 -10.66 -12.63 -25.08
CA TYR A 62 -9.29 -12.98 -24.67
C TYR A 62 -8.60 -11.85 -23.88
N ASN A 63 -8.81 -10.61 -24.28
CA ASN A 63 -8.24 -9.44 -23.61
C ASN A 63 -8.77 -9.27 -22.17
N ASP A 64 -10.04 -9.60 -21.93
CA ASP A 64 -10.65 -9.56 -20.60
C ASP A 64 -10.09 -10.67 -19.69
N ILE A 65 -9.91 -11.88 -20.25
CA ILE A 65 -9.24 -12.99 -19.54
C ILE A 65 -7.83 -12.59 -19.13
N GLN A 66 -7.06 -11.98 -20.04
CA GLN A 66 -5.71 -11.52 -19.75
C GLN A 66 -5.69 -10.46 -18.63
N ALA A 67 -6.61 -9.49 -18.66
CA ALA A 67 -6.73 -8.48 -17.61
C ALA A 67 -7.10 -9.09 -16.25
N ILE A 68 -8.04 -10.05 -16.22
CA ILE A 68 -8.42 -10.77 -15.01
C ILE A 68 -7.22 -11.54 -14.43
N VAL A 69 -6.47 -12.27 -15.27
CA VAL A 69 -5.29 -13.01 -14.83
C VAL A 69 -4.23 -12.08 -14.25
N ILE A 70 -3.94 -10.94 -14.90
CA ILE A 70 -2.99 -9.94 -14.39
C ILE A 70 -3.44 -9.39 -13.03
N ASN A 71 -4.73 -9.09 -12.87
CA ASN A 71 -5.29 -8.59 -11.63
C ASN A 71 -5.24 -9.62 -10.50
N VAL A 72 -5.53 -10.90 -10.79
CA VAL A 72 -5.41 -12.00 -9.81
C VAL A 72 -3.95 -12.21 -9.39
N LEU A 73 -3.00 -12.17 -10.32
CA LEU A 73 -1.57 -12.28 -10.00
C LEU A 73 -1.10 -11.16 -9.08
N ALA A 74 -1.49 -9.91 -9.38
CA ALA A 74 -1.16 -8.79 -8.52
C ALA A 74 -1.81 -8.90 -7.12
N LEU A 75 -3.06 -9.37 -7.06
CA LEU A 75 -3.76 -9.61 -5.79
C LEU A 75 -3.04 -10.67 -4.94
N LEU A 76 -2.53 -11.75 -5.56
CA LEU A 76 -1.74 -12.76 -4.86
C LEU A 76 -0.45 -12.17 -4.27
N ILE A 77 0.25 -11.31 -5.03
CA ILE A 77 1.45 -10.60 -4.52
C ILE A 77 1.09 -9.76 -3.29
N GLN A 78 -0.02 -9.02 -3.34
CA GLN A 78 -0.49 -8.21 -2.22
C GLN A 78 -0.83 -9.08 -1.00
N ILE A 79 -1.59 -10.17 -1.19
CA ILE A 79 -1.97 -11.10 -0.11
C ILE A 79 -0.74 -11.65 0.60
N VAL A 80 0.23 -12.19 -0.16
CA VAL A 80 1.45 -12.78 0.42
C VAL A 80 2.23 -11.71 1.19
N SER A 81 2.35 -10.51 0.63
CA SER A 81 3.09 -9.40 1.24
C SER A 81 2.43 -8.91 2.53
N PHE A 82 1.13 -8.66 2.53
CA PHE A 82 0.41 -8.20 3.72
C PHE A 82 0.24 -9.28 4.77
N ALA A 83 0.10 -10.55 4.39
CA ALA A 83 0.13 -11.67 5.32
C ALA A 83 1.49 -11.76 6.03
N TYR A 84 2.60 -11.58 5.29
CA TYR A 84 3.93 -11.48 5.89
C TYR A 84 4.01 -10.30 6.88
N GLY A 85 3.51 -9.12 6.51
CA GLY A 85 3.44 -7.95 7.40
C GLY A 85 2.64 -8.23 8.67
N PHE A 86 1.45 -8.82 8.53
CA PHE A 86 0.56 -9.14 9.64
C PHE A 86 1.16 -10.14 10.64
N VAL A 87 1.73 -11.24 10.14
CA VAL A 87 2.40 -12.23 11.01
C VAL A 87 3.54 -11.59 11.81
N ASN A 88 4.32 -10.71 11.18
CA ASN A 88 5.39 -9.99 11.87
C ASN A 88 4.87 -8.93 12.86
N ALA A 89 3.72 -8.32 12.58
CA ALA A 89 3.05 -7.39 13.50
C ALA A 89 2.54 -8.11 14.75
N ILE A 90 1.87 -9.27 14.60
CA ILE A 90 1.43 -10.10 15.73
C ILE A 90 2.61 -10.52 16.60
N ARG A 91 3.72 -10.91 15.96
CA ARG A 91 4.94 -11.32 16.67
C ARG A 91 5.71 -10.15 17.31
N GLY A 92 5.25 -8.91 17.15
CA GLY A 92 5.94 -7.73 17.66
C GLY A 92 7.33 -7.49 17.04
N MET A 93 7.62 -8.12 15.89
CA MET A 93 8.93 -8.06 15.23
C MET A 93 8.90 -7.19 13.97
N LEU A 94 7.97 -6.23 13.89
CA LEU A 94 7.81 -5.41 12.70
C LEU A 94 8.83 -4.25 12.68
N SER A 95 9.96 -4.50 12.02
CA SER A 95 11.01 -3.50 11.79
C SER A 95 10.65 -2.53 10.65
N PRO A 96 11.30 -1.35 10.56
CA PRO A 96 11.08 -0.40 9.46
C PRO A 96 11.22 -1.06 8.09
N LYS A 97 12.24 -1.90 7.92
CA LYS A 97 12.52 -2.61 6.68
C LYS A 97 11.38 -3.55 6.28
N ARG A 98 10.78 -4.25 7.24
CA ARG A 98 9.66 -5.16 6.99
C ARG A 98 8.40 -4.40 6.58
N MET A 99 8.09 -3.27 7.23
CA MET A 99 6.99 -2.39 6.79
C MET A 99 7.23 -1.86 5.38
N GLY A 100 8.44 -1.35 5.12
CA GLY A 100 8.83 -0.85 3.81
C GLY A 100 8.69 -1.88 2.70
N ALA A 101 9.11 -3.13 2.96
CA ALA A 101 8.99 -4.21 1.99
C ALA A 101 7.52 -4.49 1.62
N VAL A 102 6.62 -4.53 2.61
CA VAL A 102 5.19 -4.75 2.36
C VAL A 102 4.57 -3.61 1.55
N ILE A 103 4.83 -2.35 1.94
CA ILE A 103 4.30 -1.18 1.23
C ILE A 103 4.88 -1.09 -0.19
N THR A 104 6.17 -1.40 -0.36
CA THR A 104 6.82 -1.39 -1.69
C THR A 104 6.20 -2.45 -2.59
N ALA A 105 5.96 -3.66 -2.07
CA ALA A 105 5.28 -4.72 -2.81
C ALA A 105 3.84 -4.34 -3.18
N PHE A 106 3.12 -3.64 -2.31
CA PHE A 106 1.80 -3.09 -2.60
C PHE A 106 1.83 -2.12 -3.79
N PHE A 107 2.72 -1.12 -3.76
CA PHE A 107 2.84 -0.17 -4.87
C PHE A 107 3.26 -0.86 -6.18
N ALA A 108 4.21 -1.81 -6.11
CA ALA A 108 4.65 -2.58 -7.26
C ALA A 108 3.51 -3.43 -7.86
N ALA A 109 2.74 -4.13 -7.03
CA ALA A 109 1.57 -4.88 -7.48
C ALA A 109 0.50 -3.96 -8.08
N THR A 110 0.32 -2.77 -7.54
CA THR A 110 -0.61 -1.77 -8.08
C THR A 110 -0.17 -1.30 -9.47
N CYS A 111 1.13 -1.14 -9.73
CA CYS A 111 1.65 -0.88 -11.08
C CYS A 111 1.27 -1.99 -12.06
N ILE A 112 1.35 -3.27 -11.64
CA ILE A 112 0.98 -4.42 -12.48
C ILE A 112 -0.51 -4.35 -12.85
N THR A 113 -1.40 -4.11 -11.88
CA THR A 113 -2.85 -3.94 -12.18
C THR A 113 -3.12 -2.72 -13.07
N GLY A 114 -2.35 -1.64 -12.91
CA GLY A 114 -2.42 -0.46 -13.77
C GLY A 114 -2.16 -0.79 -15.23
N THR A 115 -1.34 -1.81 -15.51
CA THR A 115 -1.06 -2.27 -16.88
C THR A 115 -2.15 -3.14 -17.50
N GLY A 116 -2.89 -3.92 -16.70
CA GLY A 116 -3.96 -4.78 -17.21
C GLY A 116 -5.14 -4.01 -17.79
N ASN A 117 -5.44 -2.82 -17.25
CA ASN A 117 -6.54 -1.97 -17.70
C ASN A 117 -6.22 -1.15 -18.98
N MET A 118 -5.00 -1.30 -19.53
CA MET A 118 -4.51 -0.49 -20.66
C MET A 118 -4.90 -1.04 -22.03
N VAL A 119 -5.38 -2.28 -22.10
CA VAL A 119 -5.73 -2.96 -23.37
C VAL A 119 -7.07 -2.44 -23.94
N ILE A 120 -7.84 -1.67 -23.16
CA ILE A 120 -9.26 -1.36 -23.45
C ILE A 120 -9.47 0.06 -24.03
N TYR A 121 -8.46 0.95 -24.02
CA TYR A 121 -8.66 2.38 -24.35
C TYR A 121 -7.93 2.88 -25.61
N SER A 122 -8.36 4.02 -26.15
CA SER A 122 -7.70 4.71 -27.27
C SER A 122 -6.29 5.24 -26.92
N ASN A 123 -5.42 5.44 -27.92
CA ASN A 123 -4.02 5.85 -27.75
C ASN A 123 -3.79 7.05 -26.80
N VAL A 124 -4.68 8.06 -26.79
CA VAL A 124 -4.52 9.25 -25.94
C VAL A 124 -4.99 9.00 -24.50
N GLN A 125 -6.05 8.23 -24.32
CA GLN A 125 -6.54 7.84 -22.98
C GLN A 125 -5.57 6.89 -22.29
N ILE A 126 -4.92 5.97 -23.02
CA ILE A 126 -3.88 5.11 -22.48
C ILE A 126 -2.76 5.94 -21.84
N VAL A 127 -2.25 6.96 -22.54
CA VAL A 127 -1.15 7.81 -22.03
C VAL A 127 -1.54 8.59 -20.78
N LEU A 128 -2.77 9.15 -20.74
CA LEU A 128 -3.30 9.84 -19.57
C LEU A 128 -3.48 8.90 -18.37
N TRP A 129 -4.01 7.70 -18.60
CA TRP A 129 -4.17 6.69 -17.55
C TRP A 129 -2.82 6.16 -17.04
N TRP A 130 -1.81 6.03 -17.89
CA TRP A 130 -0.42 5.74 -17.48
C TRP A 130 0.12 6.76 -16.50
N ILE A 131 -0.05 8.06 -16.80
CA ILE A 131 0.43 9.15 -15.96
C ILE A 131 -0.29 9.17 -14.62
N VAL A 132 -1.60 8.95 -14.62
CA VAL A 132 -2.44 9.01 -13.42
C VAL A 132 -2.30 7.78 -12.51
N LEU A 133 -2.05 6.60 -13.10
CA LEU A 133 -2.00 5.32 -12.38
C LEU A 133 -0.60 4.84 -12.08
N ILE A 134 0.28 4.80 -13.08
CA ILE A 134 1.54 4.08 -12.95
C ILE A 134 2.61 4.97 -12.31
N ILE A 135 2.73 6.23 -12.75
CA ILE A 135 3.77 7.14 -12.25
C ILE A 135 3.69 7.35 -10.72
N PRO A 136 2.53 7.66 -10.12
CA PRO A 136 2.45 7.88 -8.67
C PRO A 136 2.82 6.62 -7.88
N ASN A 137 2.46 5.43 -8.37
CA ASN A 137 2.79 4.18 -7.71
C ASN A 137 4.28 3.82 -7.84
N ILE A 138 4.92 4.09 -8.98
CA ILE A 138 6.38 3.95 -9.12
C ILE A 138 7.09 4.90 -8.15
N VAL A 139 6.68 6.17 -8.13
CA VAL A 139 7.24 7.17 -7.21
C VAL A 139 7.03 6.75 -5.76
N GLY A 140 5.85 6.24 -5.41
CA GLY A 140 5.53 5.71 -4.08
C GLY A 140 6.40 4.51 -3.69
N ALA A 141 6.61 3.56 -4.61
CA ALA A 141 7.47 2.40 -4.39
C ALA A 141 8.92 2.82 -4.13
N VAL A 142 9.47 3.70 -4.97
CA VAL A 142 10.86 4.19 -4.82
C VAL A 142 11.02 4.99 -3.54
N ALA A 143 10.07 5.87 -3.22
CA ALA A 143 10.11 6.66 -1.98
C ALA A 143 10.01 5.79 -0.74
N THR A 144 9.12 4.79 -0.75
CA THR A 144 8.95 3.82 0.34
C THR A 144 10.23 3.02 0.53
N PHE A 145 10.80 2.47 -0.54
CA PHE A 145 12.03 1.70 -0.47
C PHE A 145 13.19 2.54 0.06
N ALA A 146 13.35 3.77 -0.43
CA ALA A 146 14.37 4.70 0.04
C ALA A 146 14.20 5.08 1.52
N TYR A 147 12.96 5.34 1.96
CA TYR A 147 12.67 5.80 3.31
C TYR A 147 12.73 4.68 4.35
N PHE A 148 12.10 3.54 4.08
CA PHE A 148 11.95 2.44 5.03
C PHE A 148 13.06 1.38 4.93
N VAL A 149 13.54 1.06 3.72
CA VAL A 149 14.50 -0.04 3.52
C VAL A 149 15.94 0.46 3.54
N LEU A 150 16.23 1.53 2.80
CA LEU A 150 17.55 2.16 2.74
C LEU A 150 17.84 3.10 3.92
N GLY A 151 16.83 3.42 4.74
CA GLY A 151 17.02 4.25 5.92
C GLY A 151 17.33 5.72 5.63
N LYS A 152 16.98 6.23 4.43
CA LYS A 152 17.24 7.64 4.10
C LYS A 152 16.38 8.56 4.98
N LYS A 153 17.04 9.44 5.74
CA LYS A 153 16.39 10.33 6.72
C LYS A 153 15.74 11.59 6.13
N SER A 154 15.86 11.83 4.82
CA SER A 154 15.29 13.03 4.21
C SER A 154 13.77 13.07 4.38
N LYS A 155 13.26 14.20 4.92
CA LYS A 155 11.82 14.46 5.08
C LYS A 155 11.08 14.41 3.74
N ILE A 156 11.77 14.66 2.63
CA ILE A 156 11.22 14.63 1.27
C ILE A 156 10.55 13.28 0.97
N TYR A 157 11.18 12.15 1.35
CA TYR A 157 10.61 10.84 1.05
C TYR A 157 9.32 10.57 1.85
N SER A 158 9.27 11.00 3.11
CA SER A 158 8.05 10.89 3.93
C SER A 158 6.90 11.71 3.34
N ILE A 159 7.18 12.94 2.88
CA ILE A 159 6.21 13.81 2.21
C ILE A 159 5.71 13.16 0.91
N ILE A 160 6.60 12.60 0.10
CA ILE A 160 6.21 11.91 -1.14
C ILE A 160 5.28 10.73 -0.84
N ILE A 161 5.58 9.92 0.18
CA ILE A 161 4.72 8.79 0.56
C ILE A 161 3.33 9.27 0.98
N TYR A 162 3.23 10.37 1.75
CA TYR A 162 1.93 10.96 2.10
C TYR A 162 1.17 11.46 0.87
N LEU A 163 1.83 12.17 -0.04
CA LEU A 163 1.21 12.69 -1.26
C LEU A 163 0.68 11.55 -2.15
N VAL A 164 1.48 10.50 -2.34
CA VAL A 164 1.07 9.32 -3.13
C VAL A 164 -0.09 8.60 -2.43
N ALA A 165 -0.06 8.47 -1.11
CA ALA A 165 -1.14 7.81 -0.38
C ALA A 165 -2.47 8.59 -0.47
N ILE A 166 -2.41 9.92 -0.35
CA ILE A 166 -3.57 10.81 -0.50
C ILE A 166 -4.10 10.77 -1.93
N TRP A 167 -3.22 10.81 -2.93
CA TRP A 167 -3.60 10.65 -4.33
C TRP A 167 -4.28 9.31 -4.59
N GLY A 168 -3.76 8.22 -4.01
CA GLY A 168 -4.36 6.89 -4.10
C GLY A 168 -5.77 6.83 -3.54
N MET A 169 -6.01 7.46 -2.37
CA MET A 169 -7.36 7.58 -1.80
C MET A 169 -8.30 8.39 -2.70
N PHE A 170 -7.84 9.54 -3.21
CA PHE A 170 -8.63 10.36 -4.13
C PHE A 170 -9.01 9.57 -5.39
N ARG A 171 -8.06 8.82 -5.96
CA ARG A 171 -8.29 7.97 -7.12
C ARG A 171 -9.35 6.90 -6.87
N ILE A 172 -9.30 6.22 -5.73
CA ILE A 172 -10.29 5.18 -5.37
C ILE A 172 -11.68 5.79 -5.28
N ILE A 173 -11.80 6.95 -4.64
CA ILE A 173 -13.08 7.67 -4.51
C ILE A 173 -13.60 8.11 -5.88
N TYR A 174 -12.75 8.74 -6.70
CA TYR A 174 -13.11 9.19 -8.04
C TYR A 174 -13.53 8.03 -8.96
N SER A 175 -12.80 6.91 -8.93
CA SER A 175 -13.14 5.71 -9.69
C SER A 175 -14.51 5.15 -9.30
N ASN A 176 -14.84 5.14 -8.01
CA ASN A 176 -16.15 4.70 -7.54
C ASN A 176 -17.26 5.68 -7.90
N TYR A 177 -17.01 6.99 -7.81
CA TYR A 177 -17.96 8.01 -8.25
C TYR A 177 -18.31 7.85 -9.73
N ASN A 178 -17.31 7.62 -10.59
CA ASN A 178 -17.56 7.39 -12.02
C ASN A 178 -18.39 6.14 -12.28
N LEU A 179 -18.18 5.05 -11.55
CA LEU A 179 -19.00 3.83 -11.65
C LEU A 179 -20.46 4.09 -11.27
N ILE A 180 -20.72 4.87 -10.23
CA ILE A 180 -22.08 5.19 -9.78
C ILE A 180 -22.79 6.07 -10.81
N VAL A 181 -22.14 7.16 -11.24
CA VAL A 181 -22.78 8.19 -12.08
C VAL A 181 -22.93 7.75 -13.52
N HIS A 182 -21.94 7.03 -14.07
CA HIS A 182 -21.91 6.71 -15.50
C HIS A 182 -22.28 5.26 -15.82
N ALA A 183 -22.19 4.33 -14.86
CA ALA A 183 -22.54 2.92 -15.10
C ALA A 183 -23.92 2.52 -14.55
N ASN A 184 -24.68 3.45 -13.94
CA ASN A 184 -25.98 3.20 -13.30
C ASN A 184 -25.96 1.99 -12.32
N GLN A 185 -24.78 1.66 -11.78
CA GLN A 185 -24.63 0.59 -10.82
C GLN A 185 -24.95 1.12 -9.42
N TYR A 186 -25.95 0.55 -8.78
CA TYR A 186 -26.24 0.82 -7.36
C TYR A 186 -25.00 0.44 -6.52
N LEU A 187 -24.71 1.25 -5.48
CA LEU A 187 -23.74 0.90 -4.45
C LEU A 187 -24.20 -0.38 -3.75
N SER A 188 -23.74 -1.52 -4.24
CA SER A 188 -23.86 -2.78 -3.54
C SER A 188 -23.06 -2.69 -2.24
N MET A 189 -23.50 -3.40 -1.21
CA MET A 189 -22.75 -3.52 0.06
C MET A 189 -21.29 -3.95 -0.19
N ASN A 190 -21.08 -4.77 -1.22
CA ASN A 190 -19.78 -5.25 -1.68
C ASN A 190 -18.86 -4.11 -2.19
N SER A 191 -19.36 -3.21 -3.06
CA SER A 191 -18.60 -2.06 -3.55
C SER A 191 -18.23 -1.06 -2.44
N THR A 192 -19.14 -0.81 -1.50
CA THR A 192 -18.88 0.09 -0.37
C THR A 192 -17.83 -0.48 0.57
N VAL A 193 -17.94 -1.77 0.91
CA VAL A 193 -16.98 -2.45 1.78
C VAL A 193 -15.61 -2.50 1.11
N ARG A 194 -15.54 -2.81 -0.19
CA ARG A 194 -14.29 -2.77 -0.96
C ARG A 194 -13.64 -1.38 -0.93
N LEU A 195 -14.41 -0.31 -1.14
CA LEU A 195 -13.92 1.07 -1.08
C LEU A 195 -13.31 1.39 0.28
N VAL A 196 -14.04 1.11 1.37
CA VAL A 196 -13.57 1.39 2.73
C VAL A 196 -12.26 0.64 3.02
N LEU A 197 -12.14 -0.59 2.53
CA LEU A 197 -10.98 -1.42 2.78
C LEU A 197 -9.76 -1.06 1.91
N GLU A 198 -9.97 -0.62 0.67
CA GLU A 198 -8.89 -0.08 -0.17
C GLU A 198 -8.33 1.23 0.43
N ILE A 199 -9.18 2.06 1.03
CA ILE A 199 -8.76 3.24 1.80
C ILE A 199 -7.96 2.82 3.04
N ALA A 200 -8.35 1.75 3.73
CA ALA A 200 -7.63 1.25 4.92
C ALA A 200 -6.16 0.91 4.63
N ILE A 201 -5.84 0.44 3.42
CA ILE A 201 -4.44 0.22 2.99
C ILE A 201 -3.66 1.54 3.01
N HIS A 202 -4.25 2.61 2.47
CA HIS A 202 -3.61 3.93 2.43
C HIS A 202 -3.49 4.53 3.83
N CYS A 203 -4.49 4.33 4.70
CA CYS A 203 -4.39 4.68 6.12
C CYS A 203 -3.24 3.95 6.82
N LEU A 204 -3.04 2.65 6.53
CA LEU A 204 -1.93 1.87 7.05
C LEU A 204 -0.58 2.43 6.58
N VAL A 205 -0.44 2.78 5.31
CA VAL A 205 0.79 3.41 4.75
C VAL A 205 1.12 4.71 5.47
N ILE A 206 0.12 5.59 5.63
CA ILE A 206 0.25 6.88 6.34
C ILE A 206 0.67 6.63 7.78
N TYR A 207 -0.01 5.71 8.47
CA TYR A 207 0.26 5.40 9.86
C TYR A 207 1.68 4.85 10.06
N GLN A 208 2.11 3.90 9.24
CA GLN A 208 3.47 3.34 9.31
C GLN A 208 4.54 4.38 9.05
N THR A 209 4.30 5.30 8.12
CA THR A 209 5.20 6.42 7.81
C THR A 209 5.31 7.38 8.99
N TYR A 210 4.18 7.69 9.62
CA TYR A 210 4.11 8.57 10.79
C TYR A 210 4.83 7.98 12.01
N VAL A 211 4.56 6.72 12.35
CA VAL A 211 5.20 6.06 13.50
C VAL A 211 6.72 5.97 13.30
N LEU A 212 7.18 5.65 12.09
CA LEU A 212 8.61 5.63 11.78
C LEU A 212 9.23 7.03 11.88
N TRP A 213 8.54 8.07 11.41
CA TRP A 213 9.01 9.44 11.50
C TRP A 213 9.20 9.89 12.96
N ILE A 214 8.20 9.66 13.82
CA ILE A 214 8.31 9.94 15.26
C ILE A 214 9.46 9.16 15.88
N LYS A 215 9.58 7.86 15.58
CA LYS A 215 10.64 7.03 16.15
C LYS A 215 12.03 7.58 15.79
N ARG A 216 12.23 8.03 14.54
CA ARG A 216 13.48 8.63 14.09
C ARG A 216 13.75 10.00 14.73
N GLN A 217 12.70 10.80 14.94
CA GLN A 217 12.83 12.11 15.58
C GLN A 217 13.23 11.97 17.06
N ASN A 218 12.56 11.07 17.79
CA ASN A 218 12.92 10.79 19.19
C ASN A 218 14.38 10.31 19.31
N ALA A 219 14.87 9.53 18.35
CA ALA A 219 16.26 9.08 18.35
C ALA A 219 17.27 10.21 18.12
N THR A 220 16.93 11.20 17.28
CA THR A 220 17.80 12.37 17.05
C THR A 220 17.75 13.37 18.20
N ASP A 221 16.65 13.42 18.96
CA ASP A 221 16.52 14.34 20.10
C ASP A 221 17.28 13.83 21.34
N ILE A 222 17.60 12.52 21.40
CA ILE A 222 18.35 11.89 22.50
C ILE A 222 19.87 11.80 22.19
N SER A 223 20.27 11.95 20.91
CA SER A 223 21.67 11.93 20.45
C SER A 223 22.34 13.30 20.52
#